data_AF-A0A6A4ZTG7-F1
#
_entry.id   AF-A0A6A4ZTG7-F1
#
_cell.length_a   1.000
_cell.length_b   1.000
_cell.length_c   1.000
_cell.angle_alpha   90.00
_cell.angle_beta   90.00
_cell.angle_gamma   90.00
#
_symmetry.space_group_name_H-M   'P 1'
#
loop_
_entity.id
_entity.type
_entity.pdbx_description
1 polymer ?
#
loop_
_entity_poly.entity_id
_entity_poly.type
_entity_poly.pdbx_seq_one_letter_code
_entity_poly.pdbx_strand_id
1 'polypeptide(L)'
;MDDSKHVELQTPIDDKNASVALNDFEGDIPQTVLDSINENRRFIWWSLVFLNGSVLWAYYSCLSAQNYYEARFKEADFNFAYLTTPASTWPMFVGHGLQLIMGWDKKLGMWNRVMIGYVLFIVCALIILLQQAFDTSANTGATLVLISFGMVGATNTLTEAAFYALSALFPDSSFTTAIQIGNGTSGVINITLNTIIRLLVGGTNPAKDDAQRINSVSFYIFFSVLIVVCLVAMYLFTRL
;
A
#
# COMPACT_ATOMS: atom_id res chain seq x y z
N MET A 1 1.83 11.21 -42.37
CA MET A 1 1.40 12.12 -41.30
C MET A 1 0.81 11.24 -40.24
N ASP A 2 1.45 11.27 -39.09
CA ASP A 2 1.32 10.32 -37.99
C ASP A 2 0.21 10.83 -37.05
N ASP A 3 -0.97 10.21 -37.10
CA ASP A 3 -2.08 10.52 -36.20
C ASP A 3 -1.84 9.82 -34.86
N SER A 4 -1.05 10.47 -33.99
CA SER A 4 -0.93 10.05 -32.60
C SER A 4 -2.29 10.17 -31.93
N LYS A 5 -2.97 9.03 -31.76
CA LYS A 5 -4.14 8.93 -30.89
C LYS A 5 -3.71 9.30 -29.48
N HIS A 6 -4.07 10.51 -29.05
CA HIS A 6 -4.00 10.87 -27.65
C HIS A 6 -4.93 9.92 -26.88
N VAL A 7 -4.34 9.05 -26.07
CA VAL A 7 -5.06 8.29 -25.05
C VAL A 7 -5.46 9.31 -23.99
N GLU A 8 -6.69 9.81 -24.07
CA GLU A 8 -7.27 10.58 -22.99
C GLU A 8 -7.35 9.68 -21.75
N LEU A 9 -6.62 10.06 -20.71
CA LEU A 9 -6.75 9.49 -19.38
C LEU A 9 -8.16 9.82 -18.87
N GLN A 10 -9.10 8.89 -19.07
CA GLN A 10 -10.46 8.98 -18.57
C GLN A 10 -10.43 9.08 -17.04
N THR A 11 -10.77 10.27 -16.54
CA THR A 11 -11.08 10.51 -15.13
C THR A 11 -12.60 10.58 -14.97
N PRO A 12 -13.17 10.25 -13.79
CA PRO A 12 -14.59 9.93 -13.63
C PRO A 12 -15.55 11.13 -13.68
N ILE A 13 -15.19 12.25 -14.31
CA ILE A 13 -16.08 13.43 -14.38
C ILE A 13 -17.12 13.32 -15.52
N ASP A 14 -17.05 12.28 -16.37
CA ASP A 14 -18.09 12.04 -17.39
C ASP A 14 -19.18 11.08 -16.88
N ASP A 15 -20.14 11.63 -16.12
CA ASP A 15 -21.37 10.95 -15.68
C ASP A 15 -22.14 10.30 -16.85
N LYS A 16 -22.02 10.86 -18.06
CA LYS A 16 -22.68 10.33 -19.26
C LYS A 16 -22.16 8.95 -19.66
N ASN A 17 -20.86 8.71 -19.62
CA ASN A 17 -20.28 7.45 -20.09
C ASN A 17 -20.49 6.32 -19.07
N ALA A 18 -20.51 6.65 -17.78
CA ALA A 18 -20.84 5.71 -16.70
C ALA A 18 -22.31 5.24 -16.80
N SER A 19 -23.25 6.14 -17.12
CA SER A 19 -24.66 5.78 -17.33
C SER A 19 -24.85 4.83 -18.52
N VAL A 20 -24.04 4.97 -19.57
CA VAL A 20 -24.09 4.12 -20.77
C VAL A 20 -23.59 2.70 -20.46
N ALA A 21 -22.51 2.55 -19.69
CA ALA A 21 -21.95 1.23 -19.35
C ALA A 21 -22.84 0.42 -18.39
N LEU A 22 -23.71 1.08 -17.61
CA LEU A 22 -24.63 0.41 -16.69
C LEU A 22 -25.93 -0.05 -17.35
N ASN A 23 -26.35 0.63 -18.41
CA ASN A 23 -27.51 0.23 -19.21
C ASN A 23 -27.25 -1.10 -19.97
N ASP A 24 -25.99 -1.46 -20.22
CA ASP A 24 -25.62 -2.73 -20.85
C ASP A 24 -25.84 -3.97 -19.94
N PHE A 25 -26.14 -3.76 -18.64
CA PHE A 25 -26.44 -4.83 -17.67
C PHE A 25 -27.93 -4.93 -17.30
N GLU A 26 -28.82 -4.24 -18.03
CA GLU A 26 -30.28 -4.35 -17.85
C GLU A 26 -30.73 -5.82 -18.02
N GLY A 27 -30.90 -6.53 -16.90
CA GLY A 27 -31.38 -7.92 -16.84
C GLY A 27 -30.60 -8.84 -15.90
N ASP A 28 -29.29 -8.60 -15.71
CA ASP A 28 -28.41 -9.50 -14.93
C ASP A 28 -28.16 -9.02 -13.49
N ILE A 29 -28.23 -7.71 -13.25
CA ILE A 29 -28.05 -7.09 -11.93
C ILE A 29 -29.34 -6.36 -11.54
N PRO A 30 -29.90 -6.57 -10.33
CA PRO A 30 -31.09 -5.85 -9.90
C PRO A 30 -30.90 -4.33 -9.98
N GLN A 31 -31.85 -3.61 -10.59
CA GLN A 31 -31.75 -2.17 -10.80
C GLN A 31 -31.49 -1.40 -9.51
N THR A 32 -32.06 -1.85 -8.38
CA THR A 32 -31.84 -1.27 -7.05
C THR A 32 -30.36 -1.28 -6.63
N VAL A 33 -29.59 -2.27 -7.07
CA VAL A 33 -28.15 -2.37 -6.81
C VAL A 33 -27.39 -1.40 -7.73
N LEU A 34 -27.76 -1.32 -9.01
CA LEU A 34 -27.14 -0.39 -9.96
C LEU A 34 -27.35 1.07 -9.55
N ASP A 35 -28.56 1.42 -9.11
CA ASP A 35 -28.89 2.75 -8.61
C ASP A 35 -28.07 3.08 -7.34
N SER A 36 -27.97 2.13 -6.41
CA SER A 36 -27.14 2.30 -5.19
C SER A 36 -25.66 2.49 -5.49
N ILE A 37 -25.12 1.77 -6.48
CA ILE A 37 -23.74 1.92 -6.94
C ILE A 37 -23.54 3.31 -7.55
N ASN A 38 -24.47 3.78 -8.36
CA ASN A 38 -24.40 5.12 -8.96
C ASN A 38 -24.45 6.23 -7.91
N GLU A 39 -25.37 6.15 -6.95
CA GLU A 39 -25.49 7.12 -5.85
C GLU A 39 -24.21 7.21 -5.03
N ASN A 40 -23.52 6.09 -4.83
CA ASN A 40 -22.30 6.00 -4.01
C ASN A 40 -21.01 5.93 -4.83
N ARG A 41 -21.08 6.10 -6.16
CA ARG A 41 -19.96 5.83 -7.09
C ARG A 41 -18.69 6.55 -6.69
N ARG A 42 -18.80 7.84 -6.35
CA ARG A 42 -17.66 8.65 -5.92
C ARG A 42 -17.03 8.14 -4.63
N PHE A 43 -17.86 7.74 -3.65
CA PHE A 43 -17.36 7.20 -2.39
C PHE A 43 -16.65 5.85 -2.60
N ILE A 44 -17.25 4.95 -3.38
CA ILE A 44 -16.66 3.67 -3.74
C ILE A 44 -15.32 3.89 -4.45
N TRP A 45 -15.30 4.75 -5.45
CA TRP A 45 -14.10 5.02 -6.25
C TRP A 45 -12.93 5.52 -5.40
N TRP A 46 -13.15 6.56 -4.58
CA TRP A 46 -12.10 7.08 -3.70
C TRP A 46 -11.70 6.11 -2.59
N SER A 47 -12.65 5.28 -2.12
CA SER A 47 -12.34 4.22 -1.16
C SER A 47 -11.42 3.17 -1.79
N LEU A 48 -11.68 2.74 -3.02
CA LEU A 48 -10.82 1.78 -3.74
C LEU A 48 -9.42 2.35 -4.02
N VAL A 49 -9.32 3.62 -4.43
CA VAL A 49 -8.03 4.32 -4.56
C VAL A 49 -7.26 4.29 -3.25
N PHE A 50 -7.92 4.68 -2.15
CA PHE A 50 -7.27 4.76 -0.85
C PHE A 50 -6.87 3.38 -0.34
N LEU A 51 -7.78 2.40 -0.37
CA LEU A 51 -7.57 1.05 0.13
C LEU A 51 -6.41 0.36 -0.58
N ASN A 52 -6.35 0.44 -1.90
CA ASN A 52 -5.24 -0.16 -2.61
C ASN A 52 -3.95 0.66 -2.47
N GLY A 53 -4.07 1.98 -2.45
CA GLY A 53 -2.96 2.88 -2.17
C GLY A 53 -2.32 2.62 -0.81
N SER A 54 -3.09 2.33 0.23
CA SER A 54 -2.57 2.03 1.58
C SER A 54 -1.85 0.69 1.66
N VAL A 55 -2.20 -0.29 0.83
CA VAL A 55 -1.47 -1.57 0.74
C VAL A 55 -0.06 -1.34 0.21
N LEU A 56 0.06 -0.67 -0.94
CA LEU A 56 1.38 -0.31 -1.48
C LEU A 56 2.11 0.72 -0.62
N TRP A 57 1.39 1.52 0.18
CA TRP A 57 2.03 2.46 1.10
C TRP A 57 2.87 1.71 2.13
N ALA A 58 2.39 0.58 2.64
CA ALA A 58 3.17 -0.27 3.55
C ALA A 58 4.45 -0.78 2.89
N TYR A 59 4.35 -1.23 1.64
CA TYR A 59 5.50 -1.66 0.85
C TYR A 59 6.50 -0.51 0.61
N TYR A 60 6.04 0.64 0.13
CA TYR A 60 6.91 1.80 -0.11
C TYR A 60 7.49 2.35 1.19
N SER A 61 6.81 2.25 2.32
CA SER A 61 7.36 2.69 3.61
C SER A 61 8.59 1.89 4.01
N CYS A 62 8.59 0.59 3.71
CA CYS A 62 9.77 -0.27 3.88
C CYS A 62 10.93 0.21 2.98
N LEU A 63 10.65 0.62 1.75
CA LEU A 63 11.70 1.04 0.82
C LEU A 63 12.21 2.48 1.07
N SER A 64 11.33 3.42 1.43
CA SER A 64 11.63 4.85 1.58
C SER A 64 12.58 5.18 2.76
N ALA A 65 12.82 4.23 3.66
CA ALA A 65 13.69 4.40 4.82
C ALA A 65 15.15 3.92 4.62
N GLN A 66 15.61 3.69 3.37
CA GLN A 66 16.97 3.18 3.10
C GLN A 66 18.08 3.94 3.82
N ASN A 67 18.08 5.28 3.80
CA ASN A 67 19.11 6.08 4.46
C ASN A 67 19.23 5.81 5.97
N TYR A 68 18.10 5.49 6.63
CA TYR A 68 18.11 5.10 8.02
C TYR A 68 18.70 3.70 8.20
N TYR A 69 18.29 2.73 7.38
CA TYR A 69 18.78 1.36 7.48
C TYR A 69 20.27 1.24 7.17
N GLU A 70 20.76 1.96 6.17
CA GLU A 70 22.18 1.99 5.81
C GLU A 70 23.03 2.53 6.97
N ALA A 71 22.57 3.59 7.64
CA ALA A 71 23.25 4.13 8.81
C ALA A 71 23.17 3.19 10.03
N ARG A 72 22.00 2.59 10.28
CA ARG A 72 21.75 1.80 11.49
C ARG A 72 22.33 0.40 11.46
N PHE A 73 22.42 -0.20 10.27
CA PHE A 73 22.83 -1.59 10.07
C PHE A 73 24.17 -1.71 9.34
N LYS A 74 24.97 -0.65 9.32
CA LYS A 74 26.31 -0.65 8.72
C LYS A 74 27.24 -1.72 9.30
N GLU A 75 27.06 -2.04 10.58
CA GLU A 75 27.85 -3.05 11.31
C GLU A 75 27.22 -4.44 11.25
N ALA A 76 26.17 -4.65 10.45
CA ALA A 76 25.60 -5.98 10.30
C ALA A 76 26.52 -6.90 9.47
N ASP A 77 26.52 -8.19 9.78
CA ASP A 77 27.35 -9.21 9.11
C ASP A 77 26.93 -9.47 7.64
N PHE A 78 25.85 -8.85 7.18
CA PHE A 78 25.31 -9.01 5.85
C PHE A 78 24.92 -7.67 5.23
N ASN A 79 24.89 -7.63 3.90
CA ASN A 79 24.47 -6.45 3.16
C ASN A 79 22.94 -6.31 3.21
N PHE A 80 22.44 -5.50 4.14
CA PHE A 80 21.03 -5.23 4.31
C PHE A 80 20.37 -4.73 3.01
N ALA A 81 20.99 -3.75 2.33
CA ALA A 81 20.45 -3.14 1.12
C ALA A 81 20.25 -4.19 0.01
N TYR A 82 21.20 -5.11 -0.17
CA TYR A 82 21.09 -6.20 -1.15
C TYR A 82 19.92 -7.16 -0.84
N LEU A 83 19.63 -7.38 0.43
CA LEU A 83 18.57 -8.30 0.86
C LEU A 83 17.17 -7.67 0.88
N THR A 84 17.05 -6.34 0.87
CA THR A 84 15.73 -5.65 0.95
C THR A 84 14.76 -6.08 -0.15
N THR A 85 15.18 -5.97 -1.41
CA THR A 85 14.37 -6.33 -2.58
C THR A 85 13.99 -7.81 -2.59
N PRO A 86 14.91 -8.79 -2.49
CA PRO A 86 14.53 -10.19 -2.47
C PRO A 86 13.67 -10.54 -1.25
N ALA A 87 13.93 -9.94 -0.08
CA ALA A 87 13.13 -10.16 1.12
C ALA A 87 11.68 -9.68 0.95
N SER A 88 11.43 -8.58 0.24
CA SER A 88 10.06 -8.09 0.03
C SER A 88 9.36 -8.75 -1.17
N THR A 89 10.08 -9.04 -2.25
CA THR A 89 9.48 -9.50 -3.52
C THR A 89 9.28 -11.00 -3.62
N TRP A 90 10.21 -11.83 -3.10
CA TRP A 90 10.04 -13.28 -3.17
C TRP A 90 8.84 -13.78 -2.36
N PRO A 91 8.60 -13.32 -1.11
CA PRO A 91 7.41 -13.71 -0.38
C PRO A 91 6.12 -13.27 -1.06
N MET A 92 6.12 -12.11 -1.72
CA MET A 92 4.99 -11.65 -2.53
C MET A 92 4.75 -12.57 -3.74
N PHE A 93 5.80 -12.92 -4.48
CA PHE A 93 5.70 -13.83 -5.62
C PHE A 93 5.18 -15.21 -5.19
N VAL A 94 5.78 -15.79 -4.14
CA VAL A 94 5.38 -17.08 -3.59
C VAL A 94 3.95 -17.03 -3.05
N GLY A 95 3.57 -15.97 -2.35
CA GLY A 95 2.22 -15.78 -1.82
C GLY A 95 1.17 -15.75 -2.93
N HIS A 96 1.41 -15.02 -4.02
CA HIS A 96 0.52 -15.05 -5.19
C HIS A 96 0.46 -16.44 -5.84
N GLY A 97 1.61 -17.12 -6.00
CA GLY A 97 1.66 -18.47 -6.55
C GLY A 97 0.86 -19.48 -5.73
N LEU A 98 1.03 -19.47 -4.39
CA LEU A 98 0.28 -20.33 -3.47
C LEU A 98 -1.21 -20.02 -3.50
N GLN A 99 -1.58 -18.74 -3.55
CA GLN A 99 -2.97 -18.33 -3.63
C GLN A 99 -3.64 -18.84 -4.91
N LEU A 100 -2.96 -18.79 -6.05
CA LEU A 100 -3.44 -19.33 -7.33
C LEU A 100 -3.60 -20.85 -7.30
N ILE A 101 -2.61 -21.57 -6.76
CA ILE A 101 -2.61 -23.06 -6.77
C ILE A 101 -3.61 -23.62 -5.76
N MET A 102 -3.69 -23.05 -4.57
CA MET A 102 -4.48 -23.60 -3.47
C MET A 102 -5.88 -22.99 -3.35
N GLY A 103 -6.19 -21.94 -4.12
CA GLY A 103 -7.47 -21.23 -4.09
C GLY A 103 -7.77 -20.61 -2.73
N TRP A 104 -6.74 -20.16 -2.00
CA TRP A 104 -6.90 -19.56 -0.67
C TRP A 104 -7.73 -18.28 -0.69
N ASP A 105 -7.74 -17.59 -1.82
CA ASP A 105 -8.59 -16.44 -2.11
C ASP A 105 -10.07 -16.74 -1.88
N LYS A 106 -10.51 -17.96 -2.19
CA LYS A 106 -11.91 -18.43 -2.04
C LYS A 106 -12.25 -18.88 -0.62
N LYS A 107 -11.26 -19.32 0.16
CA LYS A 107 -11.47 -19.94 1.48
C LYS A 107 -11.44 -18.94 2.63
N LEU A 108 -10.57 -17.93 2.58
CA LEU A 108 -10.40 -17.01 3.71
C LEU A 108 -11.50 -15.94 3.80
N GLY A 109 -12.19 -15.63 2.69
CA GLY A 109 -13.18 -14.55 2.61
C GLY A 109 -12.53 -13.16 2.61
N MET A 110 -13.14 -12.20 1.90
CA MET A 110 -12.57 -10.86 1.71
C MET A 110 -12.34 -10.11 3.02
N TRP A 111 -13.30 -10.17 3.94
CA TRP A 111 -13.23 -9.46 5.22
C TRP A 111 -12.00 -9.85 6.04
N ASN A 112 -11.75 -11.16 6.19
CA ASN A 112 -10.60 -11.65 6.95
C ASN A 112 -9.30 -11.27 6.26
N ARG A 113 -9.24 -11.37 4.92
CA ARG A 113 -8.04 -11.02 4.14
C ARG A 113 -7.62 -9.57 4.38
N VAL A 114 -8.58 -8.65 4.35
CA VAL A 114 -8.33 -7.22 4.53
C VAL A 114 -7.99 -6.90 5.99
N MET A 115 -8.78 -7.36 6.95
CA MET A 115 -8.55 -7.08 8.37
C MET A 115 -7.23 -7.69 8.88
N ILE A 116 -6.98 -8.97 8.59
CA ILE A 116 -5.73 -9.63 8.98
C ILE A 116 -4.55 -8.92 8.32
N GLY A 117 -4.68 -8.54 7.04
CA GLY A 117 -3.59 -7.90 6.33
C GLY A 117 -3.18 -6.54 6.92
N TYR A 118 -4.15 -5.67 7.22
CA TYR A 118 -3.83 -4.39 7.86
C TYR A 118 -3.29 -4.55 9.29
N VAL A 119 -3.80 -5.52 10.05
CA VAL A 119 -3.24 -5.84 11.37
C VAL A 119 -1.78 -6.30 11.24
N LEU A 120 -1.46 -7.16 10.27
CA LEU A 120 -0.09 -7.60 10.02
C LEU A 120 0.82 -6.44 9.58
N PHE A 121 0.33 -5.51 8.75
CA PHE A 121 1.08 -4.29 8.41
C PHE A 121 1.39 -3.45 9.64
N ILE A 122 0.41 -3.25 10.55
CA ILE A 122 0.62 -2.53 11.80
C ILE A 122 1.64 -3.25 12.69
N VAL A 123 1.53 -4.57 12.83
CA VAL A 123 2.50 -5.37 13.61
C VAL A 123 3.91 -5.25 13.04
N CYS A 124 4.07 -5.33 11.71
CA CYS A 124 5.36 -5.13 11.06
C CYS A 124 5.92 -3.73 11.31
N ALA A 125 5.08 -2.69 11.19
CA ALA A 125 5.48 -1.31 11.49
C ALA A 125 5.93 -1.17 12.95
N LEU A 126 5.21 -1.78 13.90
CA LEU A 126 5.58 -1.79 15.31
C LEU A 126 6.90 -2.51 15.55
N ILE A 127 7.15 -3.67 14.95
CA ILE A 127 8.43 -4.39 15.07
C ILE A 127 9.58 -3.50 14.57
N ILE A 128 9.39 -2.84 13.43
CA ILE A 128 10.36 -1.92 12.83
C ILE A 128 10.64 -0.69 13.73
N LEU A 129 9.65 -0.20 14.47
CA LEU A 129 9.81 0.89 15.44
C LEU A 129 10.45 0.41 16.75
N LEU A 130 10.05 -0.76 17.25
CA LEU A 130 10.50 -1.31 18.52
C LEU A 130 11.98 -1.73 18.47
N GLN A 131 12.48 -2.24 17.34
CA GLN A 131 13.91 -2.57 17.21
C GLN A 131 14.82 -1.35 17.46
N GLN A 132 14.33 -0.15 17.09
CA GLN A 132 15.02 1.10 17.36
C GLN A 132 14.83 1.55 18.80
N ALA A 133 13.61 1.41 19.34
CA ALA A 133 13.30 1.84 20.71
C ALA A 133 14.06 1.03 21.77
N PHE A 134 14.30 -0.26 21.52
CA PHE A 134 15.06 -1.15 22.38
C PHE A 134 16.56 -1.18 22.08
N ASP A 135 17.04 -0.32 21.17
CA ASP A 135 18.44 -0.26 20.73
C ASP A 135 19.07 -1.63 20.44
N THR A 136 18.37 -2.43 19.64
CA THR A 136 18.80 -3.80 19.33
C THR A 136 20.14 -3.82 18.59
N SER A 137 20.89 -4.93 18.67
CA SER A 137 22.14 -5.07 17.91
C SER A 137 21.90 -4.89 16.41
N ALA A 138 22.91 -4.43 15.66
CA ALA A 138 22.79 -4.22 14.20
C ALA A 138 22.27 -5.48 13.48
N ASN A 139 22.79 -6.66 13.82
CA ASN A 139 22.34 -7.94 13.26
C ASN A 139 20.89 -8.28 13.62
N THR A 140 20.52 -8.14 14.89
CA THR A 140 19.16 -8.48 15.34
C THR A 140 18.14 -7.51 14.73
N GLY A 141 18.41 -6.20 14.77
CA GLY A 141 17.55 -5.17 14.18
C GLY A 141 17.38 -5.36 12.67
N ALA A 142 18.48 -5.56 11.94
CA ALA A 142 18.46 -5.81 10.51
C ALA A 142 17.62 -7.06 10.15
N THR A 143 17.78 -8.15 10.93
CA THR A 143 17.01 -9.39 10.72
C THR A 143 15.51 -9.17 10.97
N LEU A 144 15.14 -8.47 12.05
CA LEU A 144 13.74 -8.16 12.36
C LEU A 144 13.10 -7.29 11.27
N VAL A 145 13.83 -6.30 10.75
CA VAL A 145 13.34 -5.45 9.66
C VAL A 145 13.19 -6.27 8.37
N LEU A 146 14.13 -7.14 8.01
CA LEU A 146 14.01 -8.01 6.83
C LEU A 146 12.85 -9.00 6.93
N ILE A 147 12.63 -9.59 8.11
CA ILE A 147 11.45 -10.43 8.37
C ILE A 147 10.17 -9.61 8.17
N SER A 148 10.15 -8.37 8.67
CA SER A 148 9.01 -7.46 8.49
C SER A 148 8.77 -7.12 7.02
N PHE A 149 9.83 -6.93 6.21
CA PHE A 149 9.71 -6.71 4.77
C PHE A 149 9.10 -7.92 4.07
N GLY A 150 9.54 -9.12 4.42
CA GLY A 150 8.97 -10.36 3.88
C GLY A 150 7.52 -10.57 4.29
N MET A 151 7.18 -10.25 5.53
CA MET A 151 5.79 -10.30 6.00
C MET A 151 4.92 -9.26 5.30
N VAL A 152 5.39 -8.03 5.09
CA VAL A 152 4.67 -7.01 4.30
C VAL A 152 4.48 -7.49 2.86
N GLY A 153 5.52 -8.04 2.22
CA GLY A 153 5.44 -8.60 0.88
C GLY A 153 4.43 -9.74 0.75
N ALA A 154 4.45 -10.70 1.68
CA ALA A 154 3.47 -11.79 1.71
C ALA A 154 2.05 -11.29 2.01
N THR A 155 1.91 -10.31 2.90
CA THR A 155 0.61 -9.74 3.27
C THR A 155 0.00 -8.89 2.15
N ASN A 156 0.85 -8.29 1.31
CA ASN A 156 0.43 -7.58 0.10
C ASN A 156 -0.39 -8.50 -0.80
N THR A 157 0.00 -9.77 -0.95
CA THR A 157 -0.74 -10.73 -1.80
C THR A 157 -2.14 -10.98 -1.26
N LEU A 158 -2.28 -11.02 0.06
CA LEU A 158 -3.57 -11.26 0.73
C LEU A 158 -4.54 -10.10 0.49
N THR A 159 -4.05 -8.87 0.55
CA THR A 159 -4.83 -7.63 0.54
C THR A 159 -5.04 -7.05 -0.85
N GLU A 160 -3.97 -6.81 -1.62
CA GLU A 160 -4.06 -6.21 -2.96
C GLU A 160 -4.93 -7.06 -3.88
N ALA A 161 -4.71 -8.37 -3.92
CA ALA A 161 -5.53 -9.27 -4.73
C ALA A 161 -7.00 -9.31 -4.28
N ALA A 162 -7.30 -8.99 -3.02
CA ALA A 162 -8.68 -8.89 -2.55
C ALA A 162 -9.36 -7.63 -3.10
N PHE A 163 -8.64 -6.52 -3.20
CA PHE A 163 -9.19 -5.28 -3.77
C PHE A 163 -9.34 -5.34 -5.28
N TYR A 164 -8.44 -5.99 -6.00
CA TYR A 164 -8.67 -6.30 -7.42
C TYR A 164 -9.91 -7.18 -7.62
N ALA A 165 -10.07 -8.23 -6.81
CA ALA A 165 -11.26 -9.07 -6.86
C ALA A 165 -12.55 -8.30 -6.53
N LEU A 166 -12.50 -7.40 -5.54
CA LEU A 166 -13.62 -6.51 -5.21
C LEU A 166 -13.96 -5.56 -6.35
N SER A 167 -12.95 -4.94 -6.97
CA SER A 167 -13.17 -4.02 -8.10
C SER A 167 -13.81 -4.70 -9.31
N ALA A 168 -13.50 -5.98 -9.51
CA ALA A 168 -14.07 -6.79 -10.59
C ALA A 168 -15.54 -7.19 -10.36
N LEU A 169 -16.07 -7.02 -9.14
CA LEU A 169 -17.51 -7.22 -8.88
C LEU A 169 -18.35 -6.05 -9.38
N PHE A 170 -17.75 -4.88 -9.59
CA PHE A 170 -18.46 -3.74 -10.13
C PHE A 170 -18.51 -3.82 -11.66
N PRO A 171 -19.64 -3.44 -12.27
CA PRO A 171 -19.83 -3.48 -13.73
C PRO A 171 -18.96 -2.46 -14.49
N ASP A 172 -18.45 -1.44 -13.81
CA ASP A 172 -17.66 -0.35 -14.40
C ASP A 172 -16.15 -0.58 -14.22
N SER A 173 -15.41 -0.63 -15.32
CA SER A 173 -13.95 -0.80 -15.34
C SER A 173 -13.20 0.34 -14.63
N SER A 174 -13.84 1.50 -14.47
CA SER A 174 -13.26 2.65 -13.75
C SER A 174 -12.90 2.33 -12.29
N PHE A 175 -13.55 1.34 -11.67
CA PHE A 175 -13.21 0.88 -10.32
C PHE A 175 -11.89 0.10 -10.31
N THR A 176 -11.59 -0.69 -11.35
CA THR A 176 -10.26 -1.31 -11.52
C THR A 176 -9.19 -0.24 -11.79
N THR A 177 -9.52 0.79 -12.57
CA THR A 177 -8.63 1.94 -12.78
C THR A 177 -8.36 2.67 -11.46
N ALA A 178 -9.35 2.77 -10.57
CA ALA A 178 -9.19 3.34 -9.23
C ALA A 178 -8.10 2.61 -8.42
N ILE A 179 -8.12 1.27 -8.44
CA ILE A 179 -7.11 0.41 -7.81
C ILE A 179 -5.70 0.74 -8.35
N GLN A 180 -5.54 0.84 -9.67
CA GLN A 180 -4.25 1.17 -10.31
C GLN A 180 -3.77 2.59 -10.00
N ILE A 181 -4.69 3.57 -9.97
CA ILE A 181 -4.38 4.94 -9.56
C ILE A 181 -3.92 4.95 -8.09
N GLY A 182 -4.56 4.17 -7.22
CA GLY A 182 -4.11 3.94 -5.85
C GLY A 182 -2.65 3.46 -5.81
N ASN A 183 -2.28 2.54 -6.69
CA ASN A 183 -0.91 2.03 -6.75
C ASN A 183 0.11 3.13 -7.10
N GLY A 184 -0.13 3.88 -8.17
CA GLY A 184 0.77 4.95 -8.61
C GLY A 184 0.84 6.11 -7.60
N THR A 185 -0.30 6.55 -7.09
CA THR A 185 -0.38 7.67 -6.14
C THR A 185 0.28 7.35 -4.80
N SER A 186 0.21 6.09 -4.35
CA SER A 186 0.87 5.65 -3.12
C SER A 186 2.38 5.94 -3.14
N GLY A 187 3.08 5.54 -4.21
CA GLY A 187 4.52 5.79 -4.33
C GLY A 187 4.86 7.28 -4.33
N VAL A 188 4.12 8.08 -5.11
CA VAL A 188 4.33 9.54 -5.19
C VAL A 188 4.13 10.21 -3.84
N ILE A 189 3.00 9.95 -3.17
CA ILE A 189 2.66 10.60 -1.90
C ILE A 189 3.60 10.10 -0.80
N ASN A 190 3.93 8.80 -0.76
CA ASN A 190 4.82 8.22 0.25
C ASN A 190 6.22 8.85 0.21
N ILE A 191 6.83 8.93 -0.98
CA ILE A 191 8.17 9.54 -1.17
C ILE A 191 8.13 11.04 -0.87
N THR A 192 7.10 11.73 -1.35
CA THR A 192 6.91 13.17 -1.12
C THR A 192 6.78 13.46 0.38
N LEU A 193 5.96 12.67 1.09
CA LEU A 193 5.77 12.82 2.52
C LEU A 193 7.05 12.55 3.31
N ASN A 194 7.78 11.47 2.99
CA ASN A 194 9.07 11.18 3.63
C ASN A 194 10.07 12.34 3.43
N THR A 195 10.09 12.93 2.23
CA THR A 195 10.93 14.09 1.92
C THR A 195 10.53 15.31 2.72
N ILE A 196 9.23 15.63 2.78
CA ILE A 196 8.71 16.74 3.57
C ILE A 196 9.01 16.55 5.05
N ILE A 197 8.80 15.35 5.61
CA ILE A 197 9.10 15.04 7.02
C ILE A 197 10.58 15.31 7.30
N ARG A 198 11.48 14.83 6.44
CA ARG A 198 12.93 15.05 6.59
C ARG A 198 13.29 16.53 6.54
N LEU A 199 12.68 17.30 5.64
CA LEU A 199 12.87 18.75 5.55
C LEU A 199 12.34 19.49 6.79
N LEU A 200 11.18 19.08 7.32
CA LEU A 200 10.61 19.68 8.53
C LEU A 200 11.44 19.37 9.78
N VAL A 201 12.04 18.18 9.87
CA VAL A 201 12.84 17.75 11.03
C VAL A 201 14.28 18.28 10.97
N GLY A 202 14.90 18.29 9.79
CA GLY A 202 16.32 18.60 9.61
C GLY A 202 16.64 19.94 8.95
N GLY A 203 15.65 20.61 8.35
CA GLY A 203 15.88 21.81 7.55
C GLY A 203 16.63 21.52 6.23
N THR A 204 17.03 22.58 5.54
CA THR A 204 17.72 22.49 4.23
C THR A 204 19.24 22.32 4.36
N ASN A 205 19.81 22.60 5.53
CA ASN A 205 21.25 22.52 5.76
C ASN A 205 21.57 21.96 7.16
N PRO A 206 21.31 20.66 7.39
CA PRO A 206 21.54 20.04 8.69
C PRO A 206 23.03 19.96 9.03
N ALA A 207 23.39 20.22 10.29
CA ALA A 207 24.72 19.93 10.79
C ALA A 207 24.99 18.42 10.71
N LYS A 208 26.24 18.02 10.43
CA LYS A 208 26.61 16.60 10.30
C LYS A 208 26.28 15.78 11.56
N ASP A 209 26.41 16.40 12.72
CA ASP A 209 26.15 15.78 14.02
C ASP A 209 24.64 15.53 14.27
N ASP A 210 23.75 16.27 13.60
CA ASP A 210 22.30 16.11 13.71
C ASP A 210 21.73 15.02 12.79
N ALA A 211 22.51 14.53 11.81
CA ALA A 211 22.00 13.64 10.77
C ALA A 211 21.37 12.35 11.34
N GLN A 212 21.98 11.77 12.37
CA GLN A 212 21.46 10.55 13.01
C GLN A 212 20.13 10.80 13.74
N ARG A 213 20.02 11.93 14.45
CA ARG A 213 18.79 12.35 15.14
C ARG A 213 17.68 12.63 14.14
N ILE A 214 17.97 13.38 13.08
CA ILE A 214 17.02 13.72 12.02
C ILE A 214 16.47 12.46 11.35
N ASN A 215 17.36 11.52 10.98
CA ASN A 215 16.95 10.24 10.38
C ASN A 215 16.05 9.44 11.33
N SER A 216 16.42 9.37 12.60
CA SER A 216 15.67 8.63 13.63
C SER A 216 14.27 9.21 13.85
N VAL A 217 14.17 10.54 14.04
CA VAL A 217 12.87 11.20 14.27
C VAL A 217 11.99 11.13 13.03
N SER A 218 12.56 11.39 11.84
CA SER A 218 11.82 11.29 10.58
C SER A 218 11.28 9.88 10.37
N PHE A 219 12.07 8.86 10.70
CA PHE A 219 11.67 7.46 10.64
C PHE A 219 10.50 7.15 11.58
N TYR A 220 10.56 7.58 12.84
CA TYR A 220 9.46 7.39 13.78
C TYR A 220 8.16 8.03 13.30
N ILE A 221 8.21 9.29 12.84
CA ILE A 221 7.03 10.00 12.32
C ILE A 221 6.47 9.25 11.11
N PHE A 222 7.32 8.87 10.18
CA PHE A 222 6.92 8.23 8.93
C PHE A 222 6.25 6.87 9.14
N PHE A 223 6.81 5.99 9.98
CA PHE A 223 6.18 4.72 10.34
C PHE A 223 4.93 4.90 11.22
N SER A 224 4.85 5.97 12.03
CA SER A 224 3.61 6.30 12.75
C SER A 224 2.49 6.69 11.79
N VAL A 225 2.80 7.43 10.72
CA VAL A 225 1.82 7.74 9.66
C VAL A 225 1.32 6.46 8.97
N LEU A 226 2.21 5.49 8.69
CA LEU A 226 1.79 4.20 8.15
C LEU A 226 0.73 3.53 9.04
N ILE A 227 0.92 3.51 10.36
CA ILE A 227 -0.07 2.94 11.29
C ILE A 227 -1.42 3.66 11.17
N VAL A 228 -1.41 4.99 11.12
CA VAL A 228 -2.64 5.77 10.92
C VAL A 228 -3.31 5.44 9.58
N VAL A 229 -2.54 5.35 8.49
CA VAL A 229 -3.04 4.96 7.16
C VAL A 229 -3.72 3.59 7.21
N CYS A 230 -3.11 2.60 7.88
CA CYS A 230 -3.70 1.27 8.06
C CYS A 230 -5.02 1.32 8.84
N LEU A 231 -5.10 2.11 9.92
CA LEU A 231 -6.33 2.25 10.71
C LEU A 231 -7.45 2.93 9.90
N VAL A 232 -7.12 3.98 9.14
CA VAL A 232 -8.09 4.64 8.24
C VAL A 232 -8.55 3.68 7.14
N ALA A 233 -7.66 2.85 6.60
CA ALA A 233 -8.01 1.87 5.59
C ALA A 233 -8.96 0.80 6.13
N MET A 234 -8.70 0.27 7.32
CA MET A 234 -9.61 -0.64 8.00
C MET A 234 -10.98 0.01 8.23
N TYR A 235 -11.01 1.25 8.73
CA TYR A 235 -12.26 1.99 8.93
C TYR A 235 -13.03 2.16 7.62
N LEU A 236 -12.38 2.65 6.56
CA LEU A 236 -13.01 2.84 5.26
C LEU A 236 -13.56 1.53 4.70
N PHE A 237 -12.82 0.42 4.83
CA PHE A 237 -13.29 -0.89 4.40
C PHE A 237 -14.53 -1.36 5.15
N THR A 238 -14.70 -0.99 6.42
CA THR A 238 -15.94 -1.33 7.17
C THR A 238 -17.16 -0.49 6.77
N ARG A 239 -16.94 0.60 6.02
CA ARG A 239 -17.98 1.52 5.55
C ARG A 239 -18.31 1.33 4.07
N LEU A 240 -17.49 0.57 3.35
CA LEU A 240 -17.69 0.15 1.96
C LEU A 240 -18.57 -1.09 1.92
#